data_AF-A0A3M1LFW9-F1
#
_entry.id   AF-A0A3M1LFW9-F1
#
_cell.length_a   1.000
_cell.length_b   1.000
_cell.length_c   1.000
_cell.angle_alpha   90.00
_cell.angle_beta   90.00
_cell.angle_gamma   90.00
#
_symmetry.space_group_name_H-M   'P 1'
#
loop_
_entity.id
_entity.type
_entity.pdbx_description
1 polymer ?
#
loop_
_entity_poly.entity_id
_entity_poly.type
_entity_poly.pdbx_seq_one_letter_code
_entity_poly.pdbx_strand_id
1 'polypeptide(L)'
;MKEAIVLLALGLFFTACGGNAPEQSSTAGAKPKSMVADTPEDDGTGYGKIKHVDLNDPLDPAMVEAGKGIYEMKCAACHKLTEQRVVGPGWKGITERRKPEWIMNMTIDPDAMLEKDPIARDLLKQCLVRMPNQNLSEKDARDVLEFMYFNDGKPVAEK
;
A
#
# COMPACT_ATOMS: atom_id res chain seq x y z
N MET A 1 -60.13 27.49 -39.69
CA MET A 1 -60.04 26.46 -38.63
C MET A 1 -59.12 27.07 -37.59
N LYS A 2 -59.58 27.84 -36.58
CA LYS A 2 -60.34 27.43 -35.36
C LYS A 2 -59.64 26.22 -34.72
N GLU A 3 -58.95 26.33 -33.58
CA GLU A 3 -59.35 26.78 -32.23
C GLU A 3 -58.27 27.76 -31.65
N ALA A 4 -58.48 28.88 -30.92
CA ALA A 4 -59.29 29.24 -29.74
C ALA A 4 -58.85 28.42 -28.49
N ILE A 5 -58.41 28.94 -27.32
CA ILE A 5 -59.05 29.79 -26.27
C ILE A 5 -57.92 29.98 -25.20
N VAL A 6 -57.48 31.16 -24.71
CA VAL A 6 -58.12 32.28 -23.96
C VAL A 6 -57.91 32.20 -22.42
N LEU A 7 -57.20 33.23 -21.88
CA LEU A 7 -57.34 33.92 -20.56
C LEU A 7 -57.02 33.13 -19.25
N LEU A 8 -56.66 33.67 -18.08
CA LEU A 8 -56.76 35.00 -17.44
C LEU A 8 -55.95 35.00 -16.11
N ALA A 9 -55.49 36.17 -15.65
CA ALA A 9 -55.48 36.68 -14.25
C ALA A 9 -54.65 35.99 -13.13
N LEU A 10 -53.75 36.72 -12.44
CA LEU A 10 -54.00 37.51 -11.20
C LEU A 10 -54.01 36.58 -9.95
N GLY A 11 -53.07 36.59 -9.01
CA GLY A 11 -52.56 37.70 -8.19
C GLY A 11 -52.88 37.43 -6.71
N LEU A 12 -52.02 37.90 -5.80
CA LEU A 12 -52.19 38.07 -4.34
C LEU A 12 -51.92 36.91 -3.36
N PHE A 13 -50.80 37.07 -2.64
CA PHE A 13 -50.67 37.12 -1.17
C PHE A 13 -51.69 36.38 -0.31
N PHE A 14 -51.21 35.41 0.47
CA PHE A 14 -51.61 35.24 1.87
C PHE A 14 -50.42 34.84 2.74
N THR A 15 -50.02 35.78 3.60
CA THR A 15 -49.31 35.51 4.85
C THR A 15 -50.25 34.78 5.80
N ALA A 16 -49.81 33.65 6.37
CA ALA A 16 -50.47 33.05 7.53
C ALA A 16 -49.41 32.59 8.54
N CYS A 17 -49.21 33.44 9.55
CA CYS A 17 -48.59 33.11 10.81
C CYS A 17 -49.73 32.68 11.76
N GLY A 18 -49.66 31.47 12.31
CA GLY A 18 -50.63 30.94 13.28
C GLY A 18 -49.97 29.82 14.08
N GLY A 19 -49.63 30.11 15.34
CA GLY A 19 -48.74 29.30 16.17
C GLY A 19 -49.41 28.33 17.14
N ASN A 20 -48.57 27.53 17.81
CA ASN A 20 -48.76 26.99 19.16
C ASN A 20 -47.40 26.46 19.68
N ALA A 21 -47.01 26.82 20.92
CA ALA A 21 -45.77 26.41 21.62
C ALA A 21 -45.87 24.95 22.17
N PRO A 22 -44.83 24.31 22.76
CA PRO A 22 -43.45 24.75 23.03
C PRO A 22 -42.36 23.80 22.47
N GLU A 23 -41.26 24.31 21.91
CA GLU A 23 -40.04 23.52 21.73
C GLU A 23 -39.05 23.79 22.87
N GLN A 24 -38.93 22.78 23.71
CA GLN A 24 -38.02 22.68 24.81
C GLN A 24 -36.62 22.36 24.28
N SER A 25 -35.69 23.25 24.60
CA SER A 25 -34.24 23.17 24.47
C SER A 25 -33.66 21.74 24.43
N SER A 26 -32.89 21.43 23.38
CA SER A 26 -31.77 20.49 23.45
C SER A 26 -30.66 20.91 22.47
N THR A 27 -29.70 21.63 23.05
CA THR A 27 -28.25 21.55 22.78
C THR A 27 -27.76 21.25 21.36
N ALA A 28 -27.16 22.29 20.77
CA ALA A 28 -25.89 22.29 20.04
C ALA A 28 -25.44 20.97 19.39
N GLY A 29 -25.38 20.99 18.06
CA GLY A 29 -24.94 19.88 17.23
C GLY A 29 -23.61 19.27 17.64
N ALA A 30 -23.63 17.95 17.83
CA ALA A 30 -22.47 17.11 17.64
C ALA A 30 -22.53 16.54 16.22
N LYS A 31 -21.52 16.84 15.40
CA LYS A 31 -21.28 16.09 14.16
C LYS A 31 -21.15 14.60 14.51
N PRO A 32 -21.70 13.66 13.71
CA PRO A 32 -21.53 12.24 13.97
C PRO A 32 -20.04 11.90 13.92
N LYS A 33 -19.51 11.31 15.01
CA LYS A 33 -18.17 10.72 15.01
C LYS A 33 -18.21 9.51 14.07
N SER A 34 -17.34 9.52 13.06
CA SER A 34 -17.08 8.38 12.20
C SER A 34 -16.77 7.14 13.06
N MET A 35 -17.40 6.01 12.76
CA MET A 35 -17.13 4.71 13.41
C MET A 35 -16.01 3.93 12.70
N VAL A 36 -15.17 4.60 11.90
CA VAL A 36 -13.95 3.98 11.38
C VAL A 36 -12.90 4.10 12.47
N ALA A 37 -12.51 2.96 13.05
CA ALA A 37 -11.36 2.90 13.94
C ALA A 37 -10.15 3.51 13.22
N ASP A 38 -9.37 4.33 13.93
CA ASP A 38 -8.14 4.90 13.40
C ASP A 38 -7.24 3.76 12.92
N THR A 39 -7.08 3.66 11.60
CA THR A 39 -6.11 2.72 11.01
C THR A 39 -4.75 3.15 11.53
N PRO A 40 -3.95 2.28 12.17
CA PRO A 40 -2.59 2.62 12.57
C PRO A 40 -1.86 3.24 11.37
N GLU A 41 -1.21 4.38 11.58
CA GLU A 41 -0.38 4.99 10.53
C GLU A 41 0.65 3.95 10.05
N ASP A 42 0.67 3.69 8.74
CA ASP A 42 1.65 2.81 8.12
C ASP A 42 3.00 3.54 8.07
N ASP A 43 3.93 3.12 8.93
CA ASP A 43 5.29 3.65 8.98
C ASP A 43 6.13 3.26 7.75
N GLY A 44 5.58 2.46 6.83
CA GLY A 44 6.21 2.01 5.60
C GLY A 44 7.26 0.91 5.79
N THR A 45 7.47 0.41 7.01
CA THR A 45 8.33 -0.76 7.32
C THR A 45 7.57 -2.08 7.13
N GLY A 46 6.26 -1.99 6.95
CA GLY A 46 5.36 -3.12 6.79
C GLY A 46 5.12 -3.89 8.08
N TYR A 47 4.56 -5.09 7.93
CA TYR A 47 4.23 -5.96 9.04
C TYR A 47 5.24 -7.11 9.20
N GLY A 48 5.93 -7.15 10.34
CA GLY A 48 6.84 -8.24 10.65
C GLY A 48 7.83 -7.91 11.76
N LYS A 49 8.75 -8.84 12.00
CA LYS A 49 9.76 -8.77 13.07
C LYS A 49 10.93 -7.83 12.74
N ILE A 50 11.19 -7.54 11.47
CA ILE A 50 12.29 -6.66 11.06
C ILE A 50 11.84 -5.22 11.25
N LYS A 51 12.49 -4.52 12.18
CA LYS A 51 12.19 -3.13 12.54
C LYS A 51 13.32 -2.16 12.21
N HIS A 52 14.51 -2.69 11.92
CA HIS A 52 15.68 -1.91 11.56
C HIS A 52 16.58 -2.78 10.67
N VAL A 53 17.17 -2.18 9.65
CA VAL A 53 18.15 -2.83 8.78
C VAL A 53 19.37 -1.94 8.62
N ASP A 54 20.54 -2.46 8.99
CA ASP A 54 21.82 -1.84 8.68
C ASP A 54 22.22 -2.14 7.23
N LEU A 55 22.40 -1.07 6.45
CA LEU A 55 22.81 -1.14 5.05
C LEU A 55 24.32 -0.93 4.93
N ASN A 56 24.93 -1.65 4.00
CA ASN A 56 26.31 -1.43 3.63
C ASN A 56 26.37 -0.30 2.59
N ASP A 57 27.37 0.57 2.72
CA ASP A 57 27.71 1.58 1.72
C ASP A 57 29.23 1.81 1.75
N PRO A 58 30.00 1.30 0.76
CA PRO A 58 29.54 0.55 -0.42
C PRO A 58 29.05 -0.88 -0.07
N LEU A 59 28.35 -1.52 -1.02
CA LEU A 59 27.81 -2.88 -0.84
C LEU A 59 28.91 -3.92 -0.65
N ASP A 60 28.64 -4.96 0.14
CA ASP A 60 29.54 -6.10 0.34
C ASP A 60 29.46 -7.07 -0.86
N PRO A 61 30.57 -7.28 -1.61
CA PRO A 61 30.58 -8.16 -2.77
C PRO A 61 30.22 -9.62 -2.46
N ALA A 62 30.52 -10.12 -1.26
CA ALA A 62 30.18 -11.49 -0.87
C ALA A 62 28.67 -11.64 -0.64
N MET A 63 28.04 -10.63 -0.04
CA MET A 63 26.59 -10.60 0.18
C MET A 63 25.83 -10.44 -1.14
N VAL A 64 26.32 -9.60 -2.06
CA VAL A 64 25.76 -9.45 -3.41
C VAL A 64 25.75 -10.79 -4.15
N GLU A 65 26.87 -11.53 -4.13
CA GLU A 65 26.96 -12.83 -4.80
C GLU A 65 26.07 -13.89 -4.14
N ALA A 66 26.03 -13.94 -2.80
CA ALA A 66 25.14 -14.84 -2.08
C ALA A 66 23.66 -14.55 -2.38
N GLY A 67 23.26 -13.27 -2.36
CA GLY A 67 21.91 -12.81 -2.68
C GLY A 67 21.50 -13.13 -4.12
N LYS A 68 22.43 -12.98 -5.07
CA LYS A 68 22.23 -13.37 -6.47
C LYS A 68 21.96 -14.87 -6.60
N GLY A 69 22.75 -15.71 -5.94
CA GLY A 69 22.53 -17.16 -5.94
C GLY A 69 21.16 -17.54 -5.38
N ILE A 70 20.72 -16.88 -4.30
CA ILE A 70 19.38 -17.08 -3.74
C ILE A 70 18.30 -16.63 -4.74
N TYR A 71 18.46 -15.48 -5.39
CA TYR A 71 17.52 -14.99 -6.40
C TYR A 71 17.34 -16.01 -7.53
N GLU A 72 18.44 -16.54 -8.07
CA GLU A 72 18.42 -17.51 -9.16
C GLU A 72 17.67 -18.80 -8.75
N MET A 73 17.88 -19.29 -7.53
CA MET A 73 17.26 -20.53 -7.05
C MET A 73 15.80 -20.38 -6.61
N LYS A 74 15.44 -19.26 -5.98
CA LYS A 74 14.16 -19.13 -5.26
C LYS A 74 13.23 -18.03 -5.80
N CYS A 75 13.73 -17.10 -6.60
CA CYS A 75 12.98 -15.88 -6.96
C CYS A 75 12.78 -15.69 -8.47
N ALA A 76 13.76 -16.10 -9.30
CA ALA A 76 13.83 -15.81 -10.73
C ALA A 76 12.69 -16.43 -11.57
N ALA A 77 12.05 -17.48 -11.05
CA ALA A 77 10.85 -18.08 -11.65
C ALA A 77 9.66 -17.11 -11.65
N CYS A 78 9.56 -16.24 -10.65
CA CYS A 78 8.41 -15.36 -10.44
C CYS A 78 8.73 -13.88 -10.68
N HIS A 79 9.94 -13.44 -10.35
CA HIS A 79 10.37 -12.04 -10.41
C HIS A 79 11.47 -11.86 -11.46
N LYS A 80 11.44 -10.71 -12.15
CA LYS A 80 12.52 -10.30 -13.06
C LYS A 80 13.31 -9.16 -12.44
N LEU A 81 14.59 -9.09 -12.79
CA LEU A 81 15.50 -7.99 -12.42
C LEU A 81 15.12 -6.64 -13.06
N THR A 82 14.22 -6.66 -14.05
CA THR A 82 13.71 -5.49 -14.76
C THR A 82 12.41 -4.99 -14.11
N GLU A 83 11.69 -4.08 -14.77
CA GLU A 83 10.33 -3.66 -14.40
C GLU A 83 9.25 -4.70 -14.77
N GLN A 84 9.61 -5.71 -15.58
CA GLN A 84 8.65 -6.65 -16.12
C GLN A 84 8.01 -7.52 -15.03
N ARG A 85 6.68 -7.48 -14.95
CA ARG A 85 5.88 -8.41 -14.16
C ARG A 85 5.71 -9.72 -14.91
N VAL A 86 5.99 -10.85 -14.26
CA VAL A 86 5.70 -12.20 -14.79
C VAL A 86 4.68 -12.88 -13.89
N VAL A 87 5.09 -13.29 -12.70
CA VAL A 87 4.17 -13.70 -11.62
C VAL A 87 4.16 -12.62 -10.55
N GLY A 88 5.33 -12.33 -9.99
CA GLY A 88 5.56 -11.20 -9.11
C GLY A 88 5.96 -9.92 -9.86
N PRO A 89 5.95 -8.75 -9.18
CA PRO A 89 6.46 -7.51 -9.74
C PRO A 89 7.96 -7.58 -10.06
N GLY A 90 8.40 -6.81 -11.04
CA GLY A 90 9.81 -6.63 -11.34
C GLY A 90 10.58 -5.90 -10.23
N TRP A 91 11.86 -6.20 -10.08
CA TRP A 91 12.72 -5.69 -9.00
C TRP A 91 13.38 -4.36 -9.30
N LYS A 92 13.49 -3.94 -10.57
CA LYS A 92 14.17 -2.67 -10.90
C LYS A 92 13.57 -1.48 -10.13
N GLY A 93 14.38 -0.78 -9.35
CA GLY A 93 14.03 0.36 -8.51
C GLY A 93 13.23 0.01 -7.25
N ILE A 94 13.21 -1.26 -6.82
CA ILE A 94 12.45 -1.66 -5.62
C ILE A 94 13.00 -0.99 -4.35
N THR A 95 14.31 -0.80 -4.28
CA THR A 95 15.00 -0.19 -3.14
C THR A 95 14.76 1.31 -3.02
N GLU A 96 14.26 1.95 -4.09
CA GLU A 96 13.79 3.35 -4.07
C GLU A 96 12.31 3.44 -3.69
N ARG A 97 11.53 2.39 -3.99
CA ARG A 97 10.08 2.37 -3.75
C ARG A 97 9.69 1.86 -2.37
N ARG A 98 10.55 1.08 -1.72
CA ARG A 98 10.23 0.39 -0.46
C ARG A 98 11.41 0.50 0.51
N LYS A 99 11.08 0.63 1.79
CA LYS A 99 12.08 0.58 2.87
C LYS A 99 12.72 -0.82 2.94
N PRO A 100 13.99 -0.92 3.38
CA PRO A 100 14.67 -2.21 3.50
C PRO A 100 13.95 -3.16 4.47
N GLU A 101 13.38 -2.65 5.56
CA GLU A 101 12.58 -3.44 6.51
C GLU A 101 11.38 -4.09 5.83
N TRP A 102 10.66 -3.33 4.98
CA TRP A 102 9.49 -3.83 4.26
C TRP A 102 9.88 -4.96 3.30
N ILE A 103 10.98 -4.78 2.56
CA ILE A 103 11.49 -5.79 1.62
C ILE A 103 11.87 -7.07 2.39
N MET A 104 12.58 -6.95 3.52
CA MET A 104 12.94 -8.11 4.34
C MET A 104 11.72 -8.80 4.96
N ASN A 105 10.76 -8.05 5.50
CA ASN A 105 9.53 -8.62 6.05
C ASN A 105 8.73 -9.38 4.97
N MET A 106 8.56 -8.80 3.77
CA MET A 106 7.91 -9.48 2.63
C MET A 106 8.66 -10.72 2.17
N THR A 107 9.99 -10.73 2.27
CA THR A 107 10.83 -11.85 1.84
C THR A 107 10.77 -13.03 2.81
N ILE A 108 10.69 -12.76 4.12
CA ILE A 108 10.76 -13.77 5.19
C ILE A 108 9.36 -14.29 5.57
N ASP A 109 8.35 -13.40 5.59
CA ASP A 109 6.99 -13.73 6.00
C ASP A 109 5.96 -13.04 5.09
N PRO A 110 5.86 -13.50 3.82
CA PRO A 110 4.89 -12.95 2.89
C PRO A 110 3.45 -13.18 3.34
N ASP A 111 3.15 -14.22 4.14
CA ASP A 111 1.78 -14.49 4.58
C ASP A 111 1.28 -13.42 5.55
N ALA A 112 2.09 -13.07 6.57
CA ALA A 112 1.73 -12.00 7.50
C ALA A 112 1.63 -10.64 6.79
N MET A 113 2.54 -10.36 5.85
CA MET A 113 2.49 -9.17 5.01
C MET A 113 1.21 -9.13 4.16
N LEU A 114 0.89 -10.20 3.45
CA LEU A 114 -0.30 -10.29 2.61
C LEU A 114 -1.61 -10.23 3.41
N GLU A 115 -1.60 -10.55 4.70
CA GLU A 115 -2.77 -10.43 5.57
C GLU A 115 -2.96 -8.98 6.09
N LYS A 116 -1.86 -8.32 6.47
CA LYS A 116 -1.93 -7.11 7.31
C LYS A 116 -1.39 -5.85 6.64
N ASP A 117 -0.41 -5.96 5.76
CA ASP A 117 0.21 -4.82 5.09
C ASP A 117 -0.65 -4.36 3.88
N PRO A 118 -1.10 -3.10 3.85
CA PRO A 118 -1.98 -2.62 2.78
C PRO A 118 -1.29 -2.65 1.41
N ILE A 119 0.01 -2.37 1.35
CA ILE A 119 0.79 -2.36 0.11
C ILE A 119 0.91 -3.78 -0.45
N ALA A 120 1.22 -4.78 0.38
CA ALA A 120 1.32 -6.18 -0.02
C ALA A 120 -0.04 -6.70 -0.52
N ARG A 121 -1.14 -6.30 0.13
CA ARG A 121 -2.50 -6.62 -0.31
C ARG A 121 -2.82 -6.01 -1.67
N ASP A 122 -2.40 -4.78 -1.93
CA ASP A 122 -2.59 -4.13 -3.23
C ASP A 122 -1.73 -4.76 -4.32
N LEU A 123 -0.51 -5.20 -3.98
CA LEU A 123 0.32 -5.99 -4.90
C LEU A 123 -0.33 -7.34 -5.22
N LEU A 124 -0.95 -8.00 -4.24
CA LEU A 124 -1.68 -9.25 -4.48
C LEU A 124 -2.85 -9.07 -5.44
N LYS A 125 -3.61 -7.96 -5.33
CA LYS A 125 -4.69 -7.66 -6.29
C LYS A 125 -4.16 -7.46 -7.71
N GLN A 126 -2.91 -7.00 -7.85
CA GLN A 126 -2.27 -6.80 -9.15
C GLN A 126 -1.67 -8.09 -9.71
N CYS A 127 -1.04 -8.91 -8.87
CA CYS A 127 -0.34 -10.13 -9.26
C CYS A 127 -1.25 -11.36 -9.33
N LEU A 128 -2.39 -11.35 -8.63
CA LEU A 128 -3.39 -12.42 -8.56
C LEU A 128 -2.86 -13.77 -8.04
N VAL A 129 -1.60 -13.83 -7.63
CA VAL A 129 -0.92 -15.01 -7.09
C VAL A 129 -0.28 -14.63 -5.77
N ARG A 130 -0.57 -15.41 -4.72
CA ARG A 130 0.07 -15.24 -3.42
C ARG A 130 1.54 -15.66 -3.52
N MET A 131 2.44 -14.80 -3.04
CA MET A 131 3.86 -15.15 -2.92
C MET A 131 4.03 -16.23 -1.84
N PRO A 132 4.56 -17.42 -2.16
CA PRO A 132 4.77 -18.46 -1.17
C PRO A 132 5.98 -18.14 -0.30
N ASN A 133 5.92 -18.52 0.98
CA ASN A 133 7.07 -18.43 1.88
C ASN A 133 8.22 -19.32 1.39
N GLN A 134 9.36 -18.71 1.08
CA GLN A 134 10.57 -19.38 0.59
C GLN A 134 11.46 -19.96 1.71
N ASN A 135 10.98 -19.86 2.96
CA ASN A 135 11.65 -20.26 4.19
C ASN A 135 13.08 -19.70 4.27
N LEU A 136 13.22 -18.42 3.94
CA LEU A 136 14.50 -17.71 4.00
C LEU A 136 14.81 -17.32 5.45
N SER A 137 16.06 -17.51 5.85
CA SER A 137 16.53 -16.93 7.11
C SER A 137 16.64 -15.41 6.98
N GLU A 138 16.76 -14.73 8.11
CA GLU A 138 16.98 -13.27 8.12
C GLU A 138 18.29 -12.87 7.44
N LYS A 139 19.33 -13.69 7.61
CA LYS A 139 20.60 -13.51 6.90
C LYS A 139 20.44 -13.67 5.40
N ASP A 140 19.76 -14.72 4.94
CA ASP A 140 19.54 -14.93 3.50
C ASP A 140 18.72 -13.79 2.88
N ALA A 141 17.70 -13.32 3.60
CA ALA A 141 16.92 -12.16 3.18
C ALA A 141 17.77 -10.88 3.12
N ARG A 142 18.73 -10.71 4.04
CA ARG A 142 19.68 -9.59 4.01
C ARG A 142 20.65 -9.68 2.83
N ASP A 143 21.13 -10.88 2.49
CA ASP A 143 21.95 -11.10 1.29
C ASP A 143 21.16 -10.77 0.01
N VAL A 144 19.89 -11.22 -0.08
CA VAL A 144 18.98 -10.89 -1.20
C VAL A 144 18.73 -9.39 -1.29
N LEU A 145 18.51 -8.71 -0.16
CA LEU A 145 18.35 -7.26 -0.13
C LEU A 145 19.60 -6.55 -0.67
N GLU A 146 20.79 -6.99 -0.28
CA GLU A 146 22.06 -6.45 -0.81
C GLU A 146 22.11 -6.56 -2.34
N PHE A 147 21.73 -7.73 -2.87
CA PHE A 147 21.65 -7.96 -4.30
C PHE A 147 20.59 -7.08 -4.99
N MET A 148 19.45 -6.79 -4.34
CA MET A 148 18.47 -5.83 -4.87
C MET A 148 19.05 -4.41 -4.98
N TYR A 149 19.83 -3.96 -3.99
CA TYR A 149 20.52 -2.66 -4.07
C TYR A 149 21.56 -2.65 -5.20
N PHE A 150 22.29 -3.76 -5.40
CA PHE A 150 23.20 -3.90 -6.54
C PHE A 150 22.45 -3.84 -7.87
N ASN A 151 21.32 -4.56 -7.99
CA ASN A 151 20.45 -4.52 -9.18
C ASN A 151 19.95 -3.10 -9.50
N ASP A 152 19.70 -2.31 -8.45
CA ASP A 152 19.27 -0.92 -8.55
C ASP A 152 20.46 0.06 -8.68
N GLY A 153 21.68 -0.44 -8.88
CA GLY A 153 22.85 0.34 -9.28
C GLY A 153 23.67 0.94 -8.14
N LYS A 154 23.52 0.46 -6.90
CA LYS A 154 24.39 0.90 -5.79
C LYS A 154 25.84 0.38 -5.96
N PRO A 155 26.85 1.17 -5.56
CA PRO A 155 28.25 0.80 -5.71
C PRO A 155 28.62 -0.39 -4.82
N VAL A 156 29.55 -1.23 -5.28
CA VAL A 156 30.07 -2.39 -4.56
C VAL A 156 31.50 -2.11 -4.12
N ALA A 157 31.87 -2.56 -2.92
CA ALA A 157 33.23 -2.43 -2.41
C ALA A 157 34.23 -3.10 -3.35
N GLU A 158 35.38 -2.46 -3.55
CA GLU A 158 36.50 -3.06 -4.24
C GLU A 158 37.10 -4.18 -3.37
N LYS A 159 37.55 -5.26 -4.01
CA LYS A 159 38.15 -6.42 -3.34
C LYS A 159 39.58 -6.18 -2.90
#